data_AF-A0A1G0KAJ7-F1
#
_entry.id   AF-A0A1G0KAJ7-F1
#
_cell.length_a   1.000
_cell.length_b   1.000
_cell.length_c   1.000
_cell.angle_alpha   90.00
_cell.angle_beta   90.00
_cell.angle_gamma   90.00
#
_symmetry.space_group_name_H-M   'P 1'
#
loop_
_entity.id
_entity.type
_entity.pdbx_description
1 polymer ?
#
loop_
_entity_poly.entity_id
_entity_poly.type
_entity_poly.pdbx_seq_one_letter_code
_entity_poly.pdbx_strand_id
1 'polypeptide(L)'
;MGAGHGGGFRTRGGPAALWLIATVMLPPAAAGGADRMAVLQAMLRNDCGACHGLTLKGGLGPALTPAALAGRSAAALRAVIRDGRPGTAMPPWQGQVSDADIDALIGILLAGGGDEIPAQPGD
;
A
#
# COMPACT_ATOMS: atom_id res chain seq x y z
N MET A 1 9.51 -75.54 30.97
CA MET A 1 9.49 -74.57 32.10
C MET A 1 8.47 -73.52 31.74
N GLY A 2 7.26 -73.64 32.32
CA GLY A 2 6.12 -72.79 32.02
C GLY A 2 5.80 -71.83 33.16
N ALA A 3 5.12 -70.76 32.76
CA ALA A 3 4.14 -69.94 33.48
C ALA A 3 4.55 -69.20 34.77
N GLY A 4 4.34 -67.88 34.74
CA GLY A 4 4.14 -67.04 35.92
C GLY A 4 3.40 -65.76 35.54
N HIS A 5 2.06 -65.81 35.62
CA HIS A 5 1.15 -64.68 35.44
C HIS A 5 1.19 -63.74 36.65
N GLY A 6 1.03 -62.43 36.46
CA GLY A 6 0.65 -61.54 37.56
C GLY A 6 0.61 -60.05 37.24
N GLY A 7 -0.57 -59.44 37.43
CA GLY A 7 -0.78 -57.99 37.47
C GLY A 7 -1.17 -57.39 36.12
N GLY A 8 -2.36 -56.86 35.88
CA GLY A 8 -3.31 -56.22 36.78
C GLY A 8 -3.85 -55.01 36.04
N PHE A 9 -5.03 -55.14 35.43
CA PHE A 9 -5.72 -54.05 34.76
C PHE A 9 -6.08 -52.96 35.79
N ARG A 10 -5.48 -51.77 35.67
CA ARG A 10 -6.03 -50.53 36.23
C ARG A 10 -6.40 -49.62 35.08
N THR A 11 -7.67 -49.70 34.70
CA THR A 11 -8.35 -48.67 33.92
C THR A 11 -8.43 -47.40 34.76
N ARG A 12 -7.78 -46.32 34.33
CA ARG A 12 -8.14 -44.98 34.79
C ARG A 12 -8.57 -44.17 33.58
N GLY A 13 -9.88 -44.11 33.39
CA GLY A 13 -10.49 -43.16 32.49
C GLY A 13 -10.21 -41.73 32.94
N GLY A 14 -10.05 -40.85 31.96
CA GLY A 14 -10.13 -39.41 32.09
C GLY A 14 -10.69 -38.87 30.76
N PRO A 15 -11.82 -38.15 30.77
CA PRO A 15 -12.45 -37.70 29.54
C PRO A 15 -11.64 -36.57 28.88
N ALA A 16 -11.54 -36.70 27.56
CA ALA A 16 -11.57 -35.65 26.55
C ALA A 16 -11.31 -34.21 27.03
N ALA A 17 -10.20 -33.64 26.57
CA ALA A 17 -10.10 -32.21 26.32
C ALA A 17 -9.26 -32.02 25.05
N LEU A 18 -9.88 -32.22 23.89
CA LEU A 18 -9.36 -31.63 22.65
C LEU A 18 -9.49 -30.11 22.80
N TRP A 19 -8.37 -29.46 23.12
CA TRP A 19 -8.25 -28.01 23.03
C TRP A 19 -8.28 -27.63 21.55
N LEU A 20 -9.47 -27.30 21.04
CA LEU A 20 -9.62 -26.57 19.79
C LEU A 20 -9.08 -25.16 20.03
N ILE A 21 -7.81 -24.95 19.70
CA ILE A 21 -7.24 -23.60 19.60
C ILE A 21 -7.83 -23.01 18.32
N ALA A 22 -9.00 -22.39 18.44
CA ALA A 22 -9.54 -21.57 17.37
C ALA A 22 -8.63 -20.33 17.26
N THR A 23 -7.68 -20.36 16.32
CA THR A 23 -6.93 -19.18 15.93
C THR A 23 -7.91 -18.20 15.29
N VAL A 24 -8.37 -17.24 16.09
CA VAL A 24 -9.10 -16.07 15.61
C VAL A 24 -8.16 -15.31 14.69
N MET A 25 -8.38 -15.46 13.39
CA MET A 25 -7.70 -14.66 12.38
C MET A 25 -8.35 -13.27 12.41
N LEU A 26 -7.77 -12.39 13.22
CA LEU A 26 -8.21 -11.00 13.32
C LEU A 26 -7.87 -10.30 12.00
N PRO A 27 -8.85 -9.77 11.24
CA PRO A 27 -8.54 -9.00 10.05
C PRO A 27 -7.75 -7.74 10.45
N PRO A 28 -6.78 -7.29 9.63
CA PRO A 28 -6.10 -6.04 9.92
C PRO A 28 -7.15 -4.92 9.98
N ALA A 29 -7.16 -4.18 11.08
CA ALA A 29 -7.95 -2.96 11.19
C ALA A 29 -7.58 -2.04 10.01
N ALA A 30 -8.58 -1.36 9.44
CA ALA A 30 -8.36 -0.35 8.41
C ALA A 30 -7.37 0.68 8.95
N ALA A 31 -6.14 0.55 8.49
CA ALA A 31 -4.99 1.37 8.80
C ALA A 31 -5.36 2.84 8.52
N GLY A 32 -5.09 3.73 9.48
CA GLY A 32 -5.61 5.10 9.49
C GLY A 32 -5.04 5.99 8.38
N GLY A 33 -5.38 7.28 8.39
CA GLY A 33 -4.95 8.23 7.35
C GLY A 33 -3.43 8.33 7.13
N ALA A 34 -2.61 8.04 8.15
CA ALA A 34 -1.16 7.99 8.04
C ALA A 34 -0.68 6.83 7.13
N ASP A 35 -1.30 5.66 7.26
CA ASP A 35 -0.99 4.49 6.45
C ASP A 35 -1.41 4.72 5.00
N ARG A 36 -2.53 5.42 4.78
CA ARG A 36 -2.95 5.79 3.42
C ARG A 36 -1.98 6.77 2.77
N MET A 37 -1.50 7.78 3.51
CA MET A 37 -0.55 8.76 2.99
C MET A 37 0.77 8.10 2.55
N ALA A 38 1.27 7.12 3.33
CA ALA A 38 2.46 6.36 2.97
C ALA A 38 2.27 5.59 1.65
N VAL A 39 1.10 4.99 1.43
CA VAL A 39 0.77 4.32 0.16
C VAL A 39 0.78 5.30 -1.02
N LEU A 40 0.23 6.50 -0.86
CA LEU A 40 0.22 7.51 -1.93
C LEU A 40 1.62 8.06 -2.23
N GLN A 41 2.46 8.23 -1.21
CA GLN A 41 3.86 8.60 -1.39
C GLN A 41 4.65 7.51 -2.15
N ALA A 42 4.43 6.24 -1.79
CA ALA A 42 5.02 5.11 -2.51
C ALA A 42 4.54 5.06 -3.97
N MET A 43 3.26 5.33 -4.23
CA MET A 43 2.70 5.42 -5.57
C MET A 43 3.35 6.55 -6.40
N LEU A 44 3.52 7.75 -5.82
CA LEU A 44 4.22 8.85 -6.50
C LEU A 44 5.64 8.47 -6.91
N ARG A 45 6.37 7.77 -6.03
CA ARG A 45 7.74 7.30 -6.32
C ARG A 45 7.76 6.22 -7.39
N ASN A 46 6.99 5.16 -7.20
CA ASN A 46 7.14 3.92 -7.97
C ASN A 46 6.39 3.97 -9.30
N ASP A 47 5.18 4.52 -9.29
CA ASP A 47 4.29 4.50 -10.45
C ASP A 47 4.41 5.80 -11.26
N CYS A 48 4.35 6.96 -10.60
CA CYS A 48 4.51 8.25 -11.28
C CYS A 48 5.99 8.53 -11.59
N GLY A 49 6.88 8.25 -10.64
CA GLY A 49 8.31 8.50 -10.76
C GLY A 49 9.01 7.67 -11.82
N ALA A 50 8.43 6.54 -12.25
CA ALA A 50 8.94 5.75 -13.38
C ALA A 50 9.08 6.58 -14.67
N CYS A 51 8.19 7.56 -14.90
CA CYS A 51 8.30 8.49 -16.02
C CYS A 51 8.79 9.87 -15.59
N HIS A 52 8.33 10.36 -14.44
CA HIS A 52 8.59 11.73 -13.97
C HIS A 52 9.88 11.86 -13.11
N GLY A 53 10.66 10.78 -13.02
CA GLY A 53 11.84 10.66 -12.16
C GLY A 53 11.47 10.29 -10.73
N LEU A 54 12.30 9.49 -10.04
CA LEU A 54 12.04 9.06 -8.65
C LEU A 54 11.96 10.23 -7.66
N THR A 55 12.53 11.38 -8.01
CA THR A 55 12.46 12.65 -7.26
C THR A 55 11.44 13.63 -7.82
N LEU A 56 10.67 13.22 -8.83
CA LEU A 56 9.65 14.02 -9.53
C LEU A 56 10.21 15.27 -10.26
N LYS A 57 11.53 15.35 -10.43
CA LYS A 57 12.24 16.46 -11.11
C LYS A 57 12.27 16.33 -12.63
N GLY A 58 11.58 15.32 -13.17
CA GLY A 58 11.48 15.05 -14.61
C GLY A 58 12.41 13.93 -15.07
N GLY A 59 12.10 13.41 -16.25
CA GLY A 59 12.80 12.30 -16.90
C GLY A 59 12.23 12.12 -18.31
N LEU A 60 11.57 10.97 -18.55
CA LEU A 60 10.78 10.78 -19.78
C LEU A 60 9.55 11.71 -19.80
N GLY A 61 8.93 11.90 -18.64
CA GLY A 61 7.87 12.87 -18.40
C GLY A 61 8.40 14.20 -17.85
N PRO A 62 7.60 15.28 -17.91
CA PRO A 62 7.97 16.58 -17.36
C PRO A 62 8.11 16.54 -15.83
N ALA A 63 8.78 17.52 -15.23
CA ALA A 63 8.82 17.64 -13.77
C ALA A 63 7.41 17.84 -13.17
N LEU A 64 7.18 17.25 -11.99
CA LEU A 64 5.96 17.41 -11.17
C LEU A 64 6.25 18.19 -9.88
N THR A 65 7.28 19.04 -9.88
CA THR A 65 7.62 19.89 -8.75
C THR A 65 6.62 21.04 -8.60
N PRO A 66 6.48 21.66 -7.41
CA PRO A 66 5.61 22.82 -7.21
C PRO A 66 5.86 23.94 -8.23
N ALA A 67 7.13 24.21 -8.55
CA ALA A 67 7.50 25.21 -9.54
C ALA A 67 7.04 24.84 -10.96
N ALA A 68 7.14 23.55 -11.35
CA ALA A 68 6.67 23.09 -12.66
C ALA A 68 5.15 23.02 -12.79
N LEU A 69 4.46 22.85 -11.66
CA LEU A 69 3.00 22.86 -11.57
C LEU A 69 2.41 24.25 -11.33
N ALA A 70 3.25 25.27 -11.13
CA ALA A 70 2.81 26.63 -10.87
C ALA A 70 1.86 27.14 -11.96
N GLY A 71 0.77 27.80 -11.54
CA GLY A 71 -0.26 28.32 -12.44
C GLY A 71 -1.27 27.29 -12.95
N ARG A 72 -1.11 26.00 -12.62
CA ARG A 72 -2.13 24.98 -12.90
C ARG A 72 -3.15 24.94 -11.77
N SER A 73 -4.43 24.93 -12.11
CA SER A 73 -5.49 24.74 -11.10
C SER A 73 -5.53 23.29 -10.62
N ALA A 74 -5.98 23.07 -9.38
CA ALA A 74 -6.18 21.71 -8.85
C ALA A 74 -7.15 20.90 -9.73
N ALA A 75 -8.19 21.55 -10.29
CA ALA A 75 -9.12 20.90 -11.21
C ALA A 75 -8.44 20.43 -12.52
N ALA A 76 -7.53 21.23 -13.07
CA ALA A 76 -6.77 20.84 -14.25
C ALA A 76 -5.80 19.68 -13.95
N LEU A 77 -5.15 19.71 -12.79
CA LEU A 77 -4.29 18.60 -12.34
C LEU A 77 -5.10 17.32 -12.13
N ARG A 78 -6.27 17.42 -11.50
CA ARG A 78 -7.19 16.29 -11.32
C ARG A 78 -7.58 15.67 -12.65
N ALA A 79 -8.00 16.48 -13.62
CA ALA A 79 -8.40 15.98 -14.93
C ALA A 79 -7.24 15.22 -15.61
N VAL A 80 -6.02 15.76 -15.54
CA VAL A 80 -4.83 15.10 -16.09
C VAL A 80 -4.50 13.78 -15.41
N ILE A 81 -4.60 13.68 -14.08
CA ILE A 81 -4.34 12.42 -13.36
C ILE A 81 -5.46 11.42 -13.64
N ARG A 82 -6.72 11.84 -13.51
CA ARG A 82 -7.89 10.97 -13.68
C ARG A 82 -8.01 10.42 -15.10
N ASP A 83 -7.92 11.31 -16.09
CA ASP A 83 -8.23 11.01 -17.49
C ASP A 83 -6.96 10.75 -18.34
N GLY A 84 -5.78 10.95 -17.76
CA GLY A 84 -4.51 10.89 -18.48
C GLY A 84 -4.32 12.08 -19.42
N ARG A 85 -3.40 11.96 -20.37
CA ARG A 85 -3.25 12.94 -21.48
C ARG A 85 -3.36 12.24 -22.83
N PRO A 86 -4.48 12.43 -23.56
CA PRO A 86 -4.67 11.86 -24.89
C PRO A 86 -3.50 12.18 -25.83
N GLY A 87 -3.07 11.18 -26.59
CA GLY A 87 -1.93 11.31 -27.51
C GLY A 87 -0.56 11.33 -26.83
N THR A 88 -0.46 11.00 -25.54
CA THR A 88 0.81 10.87 -24.81
C THR A 88 0.89 9.54 -24.07
N ALA A 89 2.07 9.23 -23.51
CA ALA A 89 2.26 8.03 -22.68
C ALA A 89 1.68 8.15 -21.27
N MET A 90 1.14 9.31 -20.86
CA MET A 90 0.59 9.51 -19.52
C MET A 90 -0.79 8.84 -19.41
N PRO A 91 -0.93 7.74 -18.66
CA PRO A 91 -2.15 6.93 -18.62
C PRO A 91 -3.25 7.59 -17.77
N PRO A 92 -4.53 7.21 -17.97
CA PRO A 92 -5.59 7.52 -17.03
C PRO A 92 -5.46 6.68 -15.75
N TRP A 93 -5.73 7.28 -14.60
CA TRP A 93 -5.71 6.60 -13.29
C TRP A 93 -7.11 6.37 -12.70
N GLN A 94 -8.17 6.85 -13.37
CA GLN A 94 -9.54 6.54 -12.96
C GLN A 94 -9.81 5.03 -12.92
N GLY A 95 -10.59 4.60 -11.94
CA GLY A 95 -10.90 3.19 -11.69
C GLY A 95 -9.79 2.44 -10.94
N GLN A 96 -8.59 3.00 -10.82
CA GLN A 96 -7.50 2.46 -9.99
C GLN A 96 -7.25 3.33 -8.75
N VAL A 97 -7.39 4.65 -8.90
CA VAL A 97 -7.19 5.64 -7.84
C VAL A 97 -8.51 6.37 -7.60
N SER A 98 -8.91 6.50 -6.33
CA SER A 98 -10.12 7.23 -5.97
C SER A 98 -9.95 8.73 -6.18
N ASP A 99 -11.04 9.47 -6.40
CA ASP A 99 -10.99 10.94 -6.53
C ASP A 99 -10.36 11.63 -5.31
N ALA A 100 -10.59 11.07 -4.10
CA ALA A 100 -10.01 11.59 -2.87
C ALA A 100 -8.48 11.36 -2.82
N ASP A 101 -8.00 10.23 -3.31
CA ASP A 101 -6.58 9.95 -3.40
C ASP A 101 -5.90 10.79 -4.49
N ILE A 102 -6.58 11.06 -5.61
CA ILE A 102 -6.09 12.00 -6.62
C ILE A 102 -5.89 13.39 -6.01
N ASP A 103 -6.82 13.86 -5.17
CA ASP A 103 -6.66 15.13 -4.46
C ASP A 103 -5.48 15.11 -3.48
N ALA A 104 -5.33 14.01 -2.74
CA ALA A 104 -4.22 13.85 -1.82
C ALA A 104 -2.88 13.82 -2.57
N LEU A 105 -2.78 13.13 -3.71
CA LEU A 105 -1.60 13.13 -4.58
C LEU A 105 -1.26 14.54 -5.05
N ILE A 106 -2.25 15.31 -5.51
CA ILE A 106 -2.06 16.73 -5.90
C ILE A 106 -1.55 17.54 -4.70
N GLY A 107 -2.13 17.34 -3.52
CA GLY A 107 -1.68 17.99 -2.29
C GLY A 107 -0.20 17.72 -1.99
N ILE A 108 0.24 16.46 -2.08
CA ILE A 108 1.65 16.07 -1.89
C ILE A 108 2.54 16.77 -2.92
N LEU A 109 2.16 16.77 -4.20
CA LEU A 109 2.94 17.39 -5.28
C LEU A 109 3.11 18.89 -5.07
N LEU A 110 2.03 19.60 -4.70
CA LEU A 110 2.07 21.04 -4.46
C LEU A 110 2.83 21.42 -3.19
N ALA A 111 2.87 20.52 -2.19
CA ALA A 111 3.69 20.68 -1.00
C ALA A 111 5.18 20.41 -1.23
N GLY A 112 5.58 19.91 -2.41
CA GLY A 112 6.98 19.60 -2.73
C GLY A 112 7.40 18.17 -2.43
N GLY A 113 6.44 17.24 -2.30
CA GLY A 113 6.68 15.87 -1.83
C GLY A 113 7.73 15.06 -2.59
N GLY A 114 8.16 15.46 -3.79
CA GLY A 114 9.29 14.80 -4.49
C GLY A 114 10.61 14.79 -3.72
N ASP A 115 10.84 15.78 -2.84
CA ASP A 115 12.02 15.84 -1.97
C ASP A 115 11.80 15.16 -0.60
N GLU A 116 10.53 14.97 -0.20
CA GLU A 116 10.14 14.47 1.13
C GLU A 116 9.68 13.00 1.11
N ILE A 117 9.33 12.42 -0.05
CA ILE A 117 8.98 10.99 -0.15
C ILE A 117 10.21 10.16 0.23
N PRO A 118 10.20 9.47 1.39
CA PRO A 118 11.38 8.76 1.87
C PRO A 118 11.77 7.66 0.89
N ALA A 119 13.08 7.48 0.71
CA ALA A 119 13.66 6.29 0.12
C ALA A 119 13.12 5.03 0.83
N GLN A 120 12.76 4.00 0.07
CA GLN A 120 12.19 2.77 0.63
C GLN A 120 13.30 1.72 0.76
N PRO A 121 13.47 1.05 1.92
CA PRO A 121 14.64 0.19 2.17
C PRO A 121 14.95 -0.77 1.02
N GLY A 122 16.15 -0.61 0.42
CA GLY A 122 16.62 -1.45 -0.69
C GLY A 122 16.69 -0.74 -2.06
N ASP A 123 16.45 0.56 -2.10
CA ASP A 123 16.75 1.45 -3.23
C ASP A 123 18.22 1.91 -3.29
#